data_AF-A0AA37AZG8-F1
#
_entry.id   AF-A0AA37AZG8-F1
#
_cell.length_a   1.000
_cell.length_b   1.000
_cell.length_c   1.000
_cell.angle_alpha   90.00
_cell.angle_beta   90.00
_cell.angle_gamma   90.00
#
_symmetry.space_group_name_H-M   'P 1'
#
loop_
_entity.id
_entity.type
_entity.pdbx_description
1 polymer ?
#
loop_
_entity_poly.entity_id
_entity_poly.type
_entity_poly.pdbx_seq_one_letter_code
_entity_poly.pdbx_strand_id
1 'polypeptide(L)'
;MGEFGWYLEQSGPVTYSTFYSENQLNGGWDHTMTFAIPELNGQSRYLDLGDGIVEHTFSNAYLIGWEDLPFGFFEPDMLGDDDYDDLMYLVDFKPASINKPVDVSEPLSGVLLASGLLGCCWQRSKRRILRSFALPRK
;
A
#
# COMPACT_ATOMS: atom_id res chain seq x y z
N MET A 1 17.42 -7.18 -1.13
CA MET A 1 16.66 -6.34 -0.19
C MET A 1 15.82 -5.39 -1.02
N GLY A 2 14.55 -5.18 -0.67
CA GLY A 2 13.77 -4.10 -1.28
C GLY A 2 14.25 -2.75 -0.76
N GLU A 3 14.07 -1.71 -1.56
CA GLU A 3 14.30 -0.33 -1.13
C GLU A 3 13.13 0.11 -0.24
N PHE A 4 13.44 0.71 0.91
CA PHE A 4 12.41 1.28 1.78
C PHE A 4 11.98 2.62 1.21
N GLY A 5 10.68 2.77 0.97
CA GLY A 5 10.06 4.02 0.59
C GLY A 5 8.70 4.16 1.27
N TRP A 6 8.29 5.39 1.51
CA TRP A 6 7.02 5.72 2.15
C TRP A 6 6.41 6.97 1.52
N TYR A 7 5.11 7.14 1.72
CA TYR A 7 4.42 8.39 1.46
C TYR A 7 3.41 8.69 2.57
N LEU A 8 3.17 9.96 2.84
CA LEU A 8 2.20 10.47 3.81
C LEU A 8 1.23 11.40 3.09
N GLU A 9 -0.05 11.04 3.08
CA GLU A 9 -1.10 11.94 2.62
C GLU A 9 -1.61 12.77 3.79
N GLN A 10 -1.37 14.08 3.73
CA GLN A 10 -1.97 15.05 4.63
C GLN A 10 -3.28 15.54 4.02
N SER A 11 -4.38 15.36 4.75
CA SER A 11 -5.67 15.96 4.42
C SER A 11 -5.99 17.07 5.42
N GLY A 12 -6.06 18.31 4.94
CA GLY A 12 -6.50 19.46 5.71
C GLY A 12 -7.83 20.02 5.17
N PRO A 13 -8.48 20.93 5.91
CA PRO A 13 -9.75 21.54 5.49
C PRO A 13 -9.64 22.38 4.21
N VAL A 14 -8.41 22.72 3.77
CA VAL A 14 -8.15 23.62 2.63
C VAL A 14 -7.11 23.06 1.64
N THR A 15 -6.17 22.24 2.10
CA THR A 15 -5.06 21.73 1.28
C THR A 15 -4.89 20.22 1.43
N TYR A 16 -4.46 19.59 0.34
CA TYR A 16 -4.02 18.20 0.29
C TYR A 16 -2.56 18.21 -0.15
N SER A 17 -1.71 17.60 0.65
CA SER A 17 -0.29 17.45 0.34
C SER A 17 0.10 15.99 0.48
N THR A 18 0.98 15.52 -0.38
CA THR A 18 1.58 14.19 -0.28
C THR A 18 3.08 14.37 -0.12
N PHE A 19 3.62 13.79 0.95
CA PHE A 19 5.05 13.73 1.21
C PHE A 19 5.56 12.33 0.90
N TYR A 20 6.81 12.21 0.49
CA TYR A 20 7.48 10.99 0.07
C TYR A 20 8.84 10.90 0.77
N SER A 21 9.35 9.68 0.95
CA SER A 21 10.74 9.45 1.35
C SER A 21 11.77 10.11 0.43
N GLU A 22 11.42 10.24 -0.85
CA GLU A 22 12.23 10.82 -1.90
C GLU A 22 11.97 12.32 -1.99
N ASN A 23 12.90 13.13 -1.45
CA ASN A 23 12.77 14.59 -1.42
C ASN A 23 12.48 15.21 -2.82
N GLN A 24 13.01 14.63 -3.91
CA GLN A 24 12.72 15.11 -5.26
C GLN A 24 11.25 14.96 -5.72
N LEU A 25 10.45 14.16 -5.01
CA LEU A 25 9.01 14.00 -5.24
C LEU A 25 8.19 14.96 -4.37
N ASN A 26 8.80 15.56 -3.35
CA ASN A 26 8.16 16.51 -2.44
C ASN A 26 8.10 17.89 -3.13
N GLY A 27 6.89 18.47 -3.16
CA GLY A 27 6.68 19.81 -3.67
C GLY A 27 6.73 20.85 -2.55
N GLY A 28 7.40 21.98 -2.78
CA GLY A 28 7.53 23.03 -1.76
C GLY A 28 8.71 22.76 -0.81
N TRP A 29 8.57 23.21 0.44
CA TRP A 29 9.55 22.94 1.49
C TRP A 29 9.24 21.57 2.12
N ASP A 30 10.27 20.76 2.37
CA ASP A 30 10.09 19.42 2.91
C ASP A 30 9.91 19.49 4.43
N HIS A 31 8.70 19.23 4.90
CA HIS A 31 8.38 19.15 6.33
C HIS A 31 8.77 17.79 6.93
N THR A 32 9.40 16.90 6.15
CA THR A 32 9.67 15.53 6.57
C THR A 32 11.15 15.19 6.46
N MET A 33 11.64 14.40 7.42
CA MET A 33 12.97 13.81 7.35
C MET A 33 12.90 12.31 7.60
N THR A 34 13.73 11.56 6.87
CA THR A 34 13.89 10.11 7.07
C THR A 34 15.33 9.82 7.49
N PHE A 35 15.50 9.23 8.66
CA PHE A 35 16.78 8.81 9.21
C PHE A 35 16.86 7.28 9.22
N ALA A 36 17.94 6.72 8.69
CA ALA A 36 18.24 5.31 8.93
C ALA A 36 18.80 5.14 10.35
N ILE A 37 18.31 4.16 11.10
CA ILE A 37 18.83 3.82 12.45
C ILE A 37 19.38 2.39 12.43
N PRO A 38 20.49 2.14 11.69
CA PRO A 38 21.05 0.80 11.56
C PRO A 38 21.50 0.20 12.90
N GLU A 39 21.74 1.02 13.91
CA GLU A 39 22.16 0.61 15.25
C GLU A 39 21.10 -0.23 15.97
N LEU A 40 19.82 -0.04 15.66
CA LEU A 40 18.73 -0.83 16.24
C LEU A 40 18.62 -2.22 15.60
N ASN A 41 19.14 -2.41 14.39
CA ASN A 41 18.96 -3.65 13.64
C ASN A 41 19.60 -4.85 14.37
N GLY A 42 18.85 -5.94 14.48
CA GLY A 42 19.22 -7.15 15.20
C GLY A 42 19.04 -7.06 16.72
N GLN A 43 18.65 -5.90 17.26
CA GLN A 43 18.40 -5.75 18.68
C GLN A 43 16.93 -6.05 19.02
N SER A 44 16.72 -6.78 20.12
CA SER A 44 15.40 -6.91 20.74
C SER A 44 15.11 -5.73 21.66
N ARG A 45 13.87 -5.24 21.62
CA ARG A 45 13.32 -4.22 22.52
C ARG A 45 11.91 -4.61 22.95
N TYR A 46 11.51 -4.12 24.11
CA TYR A 46 10.14 -4.24 24.58
C TYR A 46 9.38 -2.99 24.15
N LEU A 47 8.34 -3.16 23.35
CA LEU A 47 7.47 -2.09 22.86
C LEU A 47 6.14 -2.17 23.61
N ASP A 48 5.69 -1.05 24.16
CA ASP A 48 4.32 -0.90 24.66
C ASP A 48 3.46 -0.30 23.55
N LEU A 49 2.48 -1.06 23.08
CA LEU A 49 1.59 -0.66 21.97
C LEU A 49 0.17 -0.33 22.47
N GLY A 50 -0.01 -0.14 23.78
CA GLY A 50 -1.31 0.16 24.40
C GLY A 50 -2.13 -1.09 24.77
N ASP A 51 -1.94 -2.21 24.06
CA ASP A 51 -2.58 -3.51 24.35
C ASP A 51 -1.65 -4.46 25.14
N GLY A 52 -0.48 -3.98 25.56
CA GLY A 52 0.52 -4.71 26.32
C GLY A 52 1.94 -4.56 25.77
N ILE A 53 2.89 -5.12 26.52
CA ILE A 53 4.31 -5.09 26.18
C ILE A 53 4.64 -6.29 25.28
N VAL A 54 5.22 -6.01 24.11
CA VAL A 54 5.63 -7.01 23.11
C VAL A 54 7.14 -6.92 22.90
N GLU A 55 7.83 -8.06 22.92
CA GLU A 55 9.23 -8.12 22.47
C GLU A 55 9.27 -8.04 20.95
N HIS A 56 10.06 -7.10 20.42
CA HIS A 56 10.23 -6.87 18.99
C HIS A 56 11.72 -6.81 18.64
N THR A 57 12.13 -7.59 17.64
CA THR A 57 13.47 -7.53 17.06
C THR A 57 13.45 -6.74 15.77
N PHE A 58 14.24 -5.66 15.73
CA PHE A 58 14.34 -4.78 14.57
C PHE A 58 15.16 -5.43 13.46
N SER A 59 14.72 -5.26 12.22
CA SER A 59 15.39 -5.78 11.02
C SER A 59 15.96 -4.66 10.17
N ASN A 60 15.15 -3.65 9.83
CA ASN A 60 15.59 -2.44 9.14
C ASN A 60 14.85 -1.24 9.74
N ALA A 61 15.45 -0.62 10.75
CA ALA A 61 14.88 0.50 11.48
C ALA A 61 15.13 1.83 10.77
N TYR A 62 14.06 2.61 10.65
CA TYR A 62 14.04 3.98 10.15
C TYR A 62 13.23 4.84 11.12
N LEU A 63 13.58 6.12 11.19
CA LEU A 63 12.82 7.14 11.90
C LEU A 63 12.36 8.18 10.90
N ILE A 64 11.07 8.47 10.93
CA ILE A 64 10.46 9.54 10.14
C ILE A 64 10.10 10.65 11.12
N GLY A 65 10.66 11.85 10.92
CA GLY A 65 10.32 13.06 11.66
C GLY A 65 9.49 14.01 10.79
N TRP A 66 8.65 14.83 11.42
CA TRP A 66 7.80 15.80 10.73
C TRP A 66 7.70 17.12 11.51
N GLU A 67 7.62 18.21 10.77
CA GLU A 67 7.45 19.59 11.23
C GLU A 67 6.03 20.10 10.97
N ASP A 68 5.33 20.52 12.02
CA ASP A 68 3.93 20.94 11.92
C ASP A 68 3.73 22.40 11.49
N LEU A 69 4.79 23.20 11.63
CA LEU A 69 4.75 24.62 11.39
C LEU A 69 5.08 25.01 9.95
N PRO A 70 4.34 25.98 9.38
CA PRO A 70 4.68 26.54 8.07
C PRO A 70 6.06 27.20 8.05
N PHE A 71 6.71 27.16 6.88
CA PHE A 71 7.93 27.92 6.64
C PHE A 71 7.74 29.41 6.92
N GLY A 72 8.64 30.00 7.71
CA GLY A 72 8.58 31.41 8.06
C GLY A 72 7.62 31.75 9.20
N PHE A 73 7.13 30.76 9.97
CA PHE A 73 6.14 31.02 11.01
C PHE A 73 6.69 31.83 12.19
N PHE A 74 7.84 31.42 12.75
CA PHE A 74 8.52 32.14 13.84
C PHE A 74 9.72 32.94 13.35
N GLU A 75 10.55 32.34 12.51
CA GLU A 75 11.73 32.97 11.94
C GLU A 75 11.70 32.91 10.41
N PRO A 76 12.11 33.98 9.70
CA PRO A 76 12.24 33.95 8.26
C PRO A 76 13.18 32.83 7.82
N ASP A 77 12.79 32.12 6.77
CA ASP A 77 13.56 31.05 6.15
C ASP A 77 13.76 29.76 6.99
N MET A 78 12.89 29.48 7.97
CA MET A 78 12.92 28.26 8.80
C MET A 78 11.56 27.53 8.81
N LEU A 79 11.56 26.20 8.93
CA LEU A 79 10.36 25.41 9.24
C LEU A 79 10.30 25.23 10.76
N GLY A 80 9.34 25.86 11.44
CA GLY A 80 9.23 25.73 12.90
C GLY A 80 10.54 26.05 13.62
N ASP A 81 11.04 25.09 14.40
CA ASP A 81 12.38 25.08 15.02
C ASP A 81 13.38 24.11 14.36
N ASP A 82 13.01 23.49 13.23
CA ASP A 82 13.83 22.65 12.34
C ASP A 82 14.45 21.39 12.99
N ASP A 83 13.84 20.85 14.05
CA ASP A 83 14.32 19.63 14.73
C ASP A 83 13.58 18.33 14.35
N TYR A 84 12.44 18.47 13.67
CA TYR A 84 11.56 17.45 13.13
C TYR A 84 11.00 16.50 14.19
N ASP A 85 10.74 17.00 15.40
CA ASP A 85 10.29 16.20 16.54
C ASP A 85 8.80 16.33 16.91
N ASP A 86 8.03 17.22 16.25
CA ASP A 86 6.58 17.39 16.47
C ASP A 86 5.79 16.08 16.29
N LEU A 87 6.14 15.32 15.25
CA LEU A 87 5.65 13.96 15.03
C LEU A 87 6.77 13.03 14.59
N MET A 88 6.91 11.92 15.31
CA MET A 88 7.95 10.92 15.06
C MET A 88 7.37 9.51 14.87
N TYR A 89 7.79 8.82 13.83
CA TYR A 89 7.44 7.42 13.56
C TYR A 89 8.67 6.53 13.51
N LEU A 90 8.76 5.56 14.41
CA LEU A 90 9.74 4.48 14.34
C LEU A 90 9.20 3.35 13.46
N VAL A 91 9.88 3.08 12.35
CA VAL A 91 9.47 2.10 11.35
C VAL A 91 10.47 0.96 11.29
N ASP A 92 10.01 -0.28 11.37
CA ASP A 92 10.82 -1.46 11.08
C ASP A 92 10.39 -2.09 9.76
N PHE A 93 11.12 -1.80 8.69
CA PHE A 93 10.81 -2.30 7.36
C PHE A 93 11.24 -3.76 7.21
N LYS A 94 10.26 -4.64 7.05
CA LYS A 94 10.49 -6.06 6.73
C LYS A 94 10.04 -6.31 5.31
N PRO A 95 10.94 -6.63 4.36
CA PRO A 95 10.51 -7.02 3.02
C PRO A 95 9.58 -8.23 3.15
N ALA A 96 8.43 -8.17 2.47
CA ALA A 96 7.44 -9.23 2.52
C ALA A 96 8.12 -10.57 2.15
N SER A 97 8.14 -11.49 3.10
CA SER A 97 8.57 -12.86 2.85
C SER A 97 7.47 -13.55 2.04
N ILE A 98 7.71 -13.80 0.75
CA ILE A 98 6.84 -14.62 -0.11
C ILE A 98 6.98 -16.12 0.28
N ASN A 99 6.91 -16.44 1.57
CA ASN A 99 7.00 -17.81 2.06
C ASN A 99 5.61 -18.45 2.28
N LYS A 100 4.53 -17.69 2.10
CA LYS A 100 3.20 -18.25 1.89
C LYS A 100 2.77 -17.99 0.45
N PRO A 101 2.56 -19.02 -0.38
CA PRO A 101 1.74 -18.82 -1.57
C PRO A 101 0.41 -18.25 -1.07
N VAL A 102 -0.03 -17.16 -1.69
CA VAL A 102 -1.41 -16.72 -1.56
C VAL A 102 -2.23 -17.95 -1.96
N ASP A 103 -3.03 -18.50 -1.03
CA ASP A 103 -4.10 -19.42 -1.40
C ASP A 103 -5.06 -18.59 -2.25
N VAL A 104 -4.76 -18.53 -3.54
CA VAL A 104 -5.71 -18.08 -4.54
C VAL A 104 -6.72 -19.21 -4.56
N SER A 105 -7.68 -19.20 -3.64
CA SER A 105 -8.93 -19.91 -3.85
C SER A 105 -9.37 -19.48 -5.24
N GLU A 106 -9.32 -20.42 -6.18
CA GLU A 106 -9.41 -20.17 -7.62
C GLU A 106 -10.45 -19.08 -7.90
N PRO A 107 -10.10 -18.03 -8.66
CA PRO A 107 -11.03 -16.94 -8.83
C PRO A 107 -12.29 -17.52 -9.49
N LEU A 108 -13.45 -17.16 -8.94
CA LEU A 108 -14.79 -17.53 -9.39
C LEU A 108 -14.97 -17.46 -10.93
N SER A 109 -14.11 -16.70 -11.60
CA SER A 109 -13.95 -16.59 -13.05
C SER A 109 -13.68 -17.92 -13.78
N GLY A 110 -12.97 -18.89 -13.19
CA GLY A 110 -12.74 -20.21 -13.82
C GLY A 110 -14.03 -21.03 -13.99
N VAL A 111 -14.86 -21.06 -12.95
CA VAL A 111 -16.18 -21.74 -12.94
C VAL A 111 -17.20 -20.99 -13.82
N LEU A 112 -17.13 -19.66 -13.85
CA LEU A 112 -17.96 -18.83 -14.74
C LEU A 112 -17.60 -19.01 -16.22
N LEU A 113 -16.33 -19.15 -16.58
CA LEU A 113 -15.91 -19.43 -17.96
C LEU A 113 -16.38 -20.83 -18.42
N ALA A 114 -16.25 -21.83 -17.55
CA ALA A 114 -16.67 -23.20 -17.84
C ALA A 114 -18.20 -23.31 -18.02
N SER A 115 -18.99 -22.61 -17.18
CA SER A 115 -20.45 -22.60 -17.30
C SER A 115 -20.94 -21.82 -18.54
N GLY A 116 -20.24 -20.75 -18.94
CA GLY A 116 -20.51 -20.01 -20.17
C GLY A 116 -20.31 -20.83 -21.45
N LEU A 117 -19.27 -21.67 -21.51
CA LEU A 117 -18.99 -22.53 -22.67
C LEU A 117 -20.03 -23.65 -22.86
N LEU A 118 -20.53 -24.25 -21.78
CA LEU A 118 -21.59 -25.25 -21.84
C LEU A 118 -22.93 -24.66 -22.32
N GLY A 119 -23.26 -23.43 -21.91
CA GLY A 119 -24.45 -22.71 -22.37
C GLY A 119 -24.47 -22.46 -23.88
N CYS A 120 -23.33 -22.06 -24.45
CA CYS A 120 -23.18 -21.82 -25.89
C CYS A 120 -23.30 -23.11 -26.73
N CYS A 121 -22.76 -24.23 -26.23
CA CYS A 121 -22.88 -25.53 -26.89
C CYS A 121 -24.33 -26.03 -26.93
N TRP A 122 -25.12 -25.80 -25.87
CA TRP A 122 -26.53 -26.18 -25.82
C TRP A 122 -27.43 -25.31 -26.72
N GLN A 123 -27.17 -24.00 -26.80
CA GLN A 123 -27.92 -23.14 -27.72
C GLN A 123 -27.65 -23.46 -29.20
N ARG A 124 -26.44 -23.92 -29.55
CA ARG A 124 -26.12 -24.37 -30.92
C ARG A 124 -26.82 -25.67 -31.31
N SER A 125 -26.96 -26.65 -30.39
CA SER A 125 -27.65 -27.91 -30.70
C SER A 125 -29.16 -27.74 -30.89
N LYS A 126 -29.82 -26.89 -30.09
CA LYS A 126 -31.26 -26.60 -30.24
C LYS A 126 -31.60 -25.90 -31.56
N ARG A 127 -30.75 -24.99 -32.05
CA ARG A 127 -30.98 -24.31 -33.36
C ARG A 127 -30.79 -25.23 -34.57
N ARG A 128 -30.02 -26.30 -34.46
CA ARG A 128 -29.83 -27.26 -35.56
C ARG A 128 -31.04 -28.19 -35.74
N ILE A 129 -31.63 -28.64 -34.63
CA ILE A 129 -32.82 -29.51 -34.65
C ILE A 129 -34.05 -28.78 -35.21
N LEU A 130 -34.23 -27.49 -34.88
CA LEU A 130 -35.35 -26.69 -35.38
C LEU A 130 -35.30 -26.41 -36.89
N ARG A 131 -34.11 -26.47 -37.53
CA ARG A 131 -33.98 -26.27 -38.98
C ARG A 131 -34.20 -27.54 -39.80
N SER A 132 -34.08 -28.73 -39.21
CA SER A 132 -34.32 -30.01 -39.89
C SER A 132 -35.79 -30.41 -39.97
N PHE A 133 -36.71 -29.70 -39.30
CA PHE A 133 -38.17 -29.95 -39.36
C PHE A 133 -38.95 -28.94 -40.22
N ALA A 134 -38.27 -27.99 -40.86
CA ALA A 134 -38.91 -27.10 -41.84
C ALA A 134 -39.00 -27.81 -43.21
N LEU A 135 -40.06 -28.58 -43.41
CA LEU A 135 -40.51 -29.02 -44.74
C LEU A 135 -40.78 -27.78 -45.64
N PRO A 136 -40.43 -27.83 -46.93
CA PRO A 136 -40.78 -26.75 -47.85
C PRO A 136 -42.31 -26.74 -48.04
N ARG A 137 -42.94 -25.60 -47.76
CA ARG A 137 -44.28 -25.32 -48.27
C ARG A 137 -44.13 -24.75 -49.68
N LYS A 138 -44.65 -25.53 -50.63
CA LYS A 138 -45.00 -25.28 -52.04
C LYS A 138 -44.51 -23.98 -52.68
#